data_AF-A0A348V7W7-F1
#
_entry.id   AF-A0A348V7W7-F1
#
_cell.length_a   1.000
_cell.length_b   1.000
_cell.length_c   1.000
_cell.angle_alpha   90.00
_cell.angle_beta   90.00
_cell.angle_gamma   90.00
#
_symmetry.space_group_name_H-M   'P 1'
#
loop_
_entity.id
_entity.type
_entity.pdbx_description
1 polymer ?
#
loop_
_entity_poly.entity_id
_entity_poly.type
_entity_poly.pdbx_seq_one_letter_code
_entity_poly.pdbx_strand_id
1 'polypeptide(L)'
;DWRKIKFFWGDERCVAPTDDESNYKMTKEHLFRFVPVPDENIFRIHGENDTEAEAKRYGNLLGSELESTNGIPSFDILMLGMGDDGHTASIFPHEIELWKSPDNCVTATHPTNGQKRVSLTGKVINAARNVVFLVTGENKADKVEEIINHPDLAEKKYPAALVRPDSGNLLWFLDENAARKLTGENN
;
A
#
# COMPACT_ATOMS: atom_id res chain seq x y z
N ASP A 1 1.88 11.45 20.95
CA ASP A 1 1.62 12.87 20.62
C ASP A 1 1.25 12.94 19.14
N TRP A 2 -0.03 13.16 18.82
CA TRP A 2 -0.55 13.11 17.44
C TRP A 2 0.02 14.21 16.53
N ARG A 3 0.51 15.31 17.12
CA ARG A 3 1.16 16.41 16.38
C ARG A 3 2.48 16.00 15.73
N LYS A 4 3.05 14.87 16.15
CA LYS A 4 4.31 14.32 15.62
C LYS A 4 4.10 13.25 14.54
N ILE A 5 2.85 12.90 14.23
CA ILE A 5 2.52 11.84 13.28
C ILE A 5 1.92 12.49 12.04
N LYS A 6 2.52 12.22 10.87
CA LYS A 6 1.99 12.58 9.56
C LYS A 6 1.33 11.35 8.92
N PHE A 7 0.18 11.54 8.29
CA PHE A 7 -0.59 10.49 7.63
C PHE A 7 -0.58 10.67 6.12
N PHE A 8 -0.33 9.56 5.45
CA PHE A 8 -0.29 9.42 4.00
C PHE A 8 -1.00 8.12 3.63
N TRP A 9 -1.41 8.00 2.37
CA TRP A 9 -2.03 6.80 1.82
C TRP A 9 -1.10 6.09 0.85
N GLY A 10 -1.07 4.75 0.95
CA GLY A 10 -0.41 3.86 0.00
C GLY A 10 -1.14 3.77 -1.33
N ASP A 11 -2.47 3.90 -1.29
CA ASP A 11 -3.34 4.03 -2.45
C ASP A 11 -4.67 4.69 -2.07
N GLU A 12 -5.40 5.17 -3.06
CA GLU A 12 -6.74 5.72 -2.90
C GLU A 12 -7.58 5.52 -4.16
N ARG A 13 -8.88 5.35 -3.96
CA ARG A 13 -9.88 5.19 -5.02
C ARG A 13 -10.18 6.57 -5.59
N CYS A 14 -10.27 6.68 -6.92
CA CYS A 14 -10.57 7.94 -7.60
C CYS A 14 -12.06 8.27 -7.52
N VAL A 15 -12.51 8.58 -6.31
CA VAL A 15 -13.88 8.96 -5.93
C VAL A 15 -13.83 10.18 -5.02
N ALA A 16 -14.98 10.80 -4.75
CA ALA A 16 -15.08 11.91 -3.81
C ALA A 16 -14.59 11.51 -2.40
N PRO A 17 -14.00 12.42 -1.61
CA PRO A 17 -13.51 12.11 -0.26
C PRO A 17 -14.62 11.80 0.76
N THR A 18 -15.89 11.89 0.35
CA THR A 18 -17.08 11.52 1.13
C THR A 18 -17.76 10.26 0.62
N ASP A 19 -17.25 9.66 -0.45
CA ASP A 19 -17.71 8.40 -1.01
C ASP A 19 -17.37 7.23 -0.07
N ASP A 20 -18.25 6.23 0.00
CA ASP A 20 -18.07 5.05 0.85
C ASP A 20 -16.85 4.21 0.46
N GLU A 21 -16.36 4.33 -0.78
CA GLU A 21 -15.16 3.64 -1.24
C GLU A 21 -13.85 4.41 -0.96
N SER A 22 -13.91 5.64 -0.41
CA SER A 22 -12.71 6.43 -0.09
C SER A 22 -11.99 5.88 1.15
N ASN A 23 -10.70 5.56 0.98
CA ASN A 23 -9.81 5.21 2.08
C ASN A 23 -9.67 6.38 3.06
N TYR A 24 -9.61 7.63 2.57
CA TYR A 24 -9.59 8.82 3.41
C TYR A 24 -10.84 8.93 4.29
N LYS A 25 -12.04 8.74 3.72
CA LYS A 25 -13.29 8.76 4.49
C LYS A 25 -13.26 7.71 5.61
N MET A 26 -12.90 6.47 5.26
CA MET A 26 -12.80 5.37 6.22
C MET A 26 -11.86 5.73 7.38
N THR A 27 -10.65 6.23 7.09
CA THR A 27 -9.71 6.66 8.14
C THR A 27 -10.26 7.82 8.97
N LYS A 28 -10.95 8.77 8.34
CA LYS A 28 -11.57 9.89 9.05
C LYS A 28 -12.65 9.42 10.04
N GLU A 29 -13.50 8.51 9.61
CA GLU A 29 -14.62 8.00 10.42
C GLU A 29 -14.16 7.09 11.55
N HIS A 30 -13.12 6.28 11.32
CA HIS A 30 -12.66 5.27 12.28
C HIS A 30 -11.46 5.69 13.13
N LEU A 31 -10.70 6.71 12.72
CA LEU A 31 -9.54 7.19 13.47
C LEU A 31 -9.62 8.69 13.76
N PHE A 32 -9.55 9.56 12.75
CA PHE A 32 -9.36 11.00 12.98
C PHE A 32 -10.50 11.68 13.75
N ARG A 33 -11.71 11.12 13.69
CA ARG A 33 -12.83 11.57 14.53
C ARG A 33 -12.57 11.42 16.05
N PHE A 34 -11.71 10.48 16.44
CA PHE A 34 -11.49 10.11 17.83
C PHE A 34 -10.15 10.60 18.39
N VAL A 35 -9.27 11.14 17.56
CA VAL A 35 -7.92 11.56 17.95
C VAL A 35 -7.58 12.94 17.38
N PRO A 36 -6.87 13.81 18.14
CA PRO A 36 -6.58 15.18 17.71
C PRO A 36 -5.37 15.24 16.77
N VAL A 37 -5.49 14.65 15.57
CA VAL A 37 -4.51 14.80 14.49
C VAL A 37 -4.70 16.18 13.84
N PRO A 38 -3.67 17.04 13.79
CA PRO A 38 -3.78 18.32 13.09
C PRO A 38 -4.00 18.12 11.59
N ASP A 39 -4.82 18.96 10.95
CA ASP A 39 -5.12 18.84 9.52
C ASP A 39 -3.86 18.98 8.65
N GLU A 40 -2.89 19.79 9.08
CA GLU A 40 -1.59 19.95 8.42
C GLU A 40 -0.73 18.68 8.40
N ASN A 41 -1.08 17.69 9.22
CA ASN A 41 -0.42 16.38 9.25
C ASN A 41 -1.13 15.34 8.37
N ILE A 42 -2.22 15.69 7.69
CA ILE A 42 -3.03 14.77 6.89
C ILE A 42 -2.84 15.05 5.39
N PHE A 43 -2.06 14.21 4.73
CA PHE A 43 -1.72 14.35 3.32
C PHE A 43 -2.49 13.32 2.51
N ARG A 44 -3.77 13.61 2.23
CA ARG A 44 -4.61 12.70 1.44
C ARG A 44 -4.27 12.74 -0.05
N ILE A 45 -4.58 11.65 -0.74
CA ILE A 45 -4.75 11.64 -2.18
C ILE A 45 -6.09 12.31 -2.51
N HIS A 46 -6.12 13.15 -3.54
CA HIS A 46 -7.35 13.79 -4.02
C HIS A 46 -8.02 12.91 -5.07
N GLY A 47 -8.73 11.88 -4.61
CA GLY A 47 -9.43 10.93 -5.48
C GLY A 47 -10.45 11.57 -6.42
N GLU A 48 -10.96 12.75 -6.08
CA GLU A 48 -11.90 13.53 -6.89
C GLU A 48 -11.28 14.22 -8.12
N ASN A 49 -9.95 14.28 -8.21
CA ASN A 49 -9.24 14.93 -9.31
C ASN A 49 -8.98 13.98 -10.48
N ASP A 50 -8.51 14.52 -11.60
CA ASP A 50 -7.94 13.72 -12.68
C ASP A 50 -6.82 12.81 -12.15
N THR A 51 -6.90 11.51 -12.46
CA THR A 51 -6.08 10.50 -11.80
C THR A 51 -4.59 10.64 -12.14
N GLU A 52 -4.25 10.95 -13.39
CA GLU A 52 -2.86 11.08 -13.81
C GLU A 52 -2.22 12.35 -13.23
N ALA A 53 -2.95 13.46 -13.27
CA ALA A 53 -2.52 14.70 -12.64
C ALA A 53 -2.34 14.53 -11.11
N GLU A 54 -3.26 13.80 -10.47
CA GLU A 54 -3.20 13.53 -9.04
C GLU A 54 -2.04 12.61 -8.66
N ALA A 55 -1.78 11.54 -9.41
CA ALA A 55 -0.62 10.68 -9.18
C ALA A 55 0.69 11.50 -9.21
N LYS A 56 0.83 12.41 -10.18
CA LYS A 56 1.99 13.32 -10.26
C LYS A 56 2.04 14.29 -9.08
N ARG A 57 0.92 14.93 -8.73
CA ARG A 57 0.83 15.88 -7.61
C ARG A 57 1.21 15.20 -6.30
N TYR A 58 0.62 14.04 -6.02
CA TYR A 58 0.87 13.28 -4.80
C TYR A 58 2.30 12.76 -4.76
N GLY A 59 2.84 12.26 -5.88
CA GLY A 59 4.25 11.85 -5.97
C GLY A 59 5.23 12.99 -5.65
N ASN A 60 4.93 14.22 -6.08
CA ASN A 60 5.72 15.41 -5.73
C ASN A 60 5.56 15.79 -4.24
N LEU A 61 4.34 15.70 -3.71
CA LEU A 61 4.06 15.94 -2.29
C LEU A 61 4.88 15.01 -1.39
N LEU A 62 4.98 13.73 -1.73
CA LEU A 62 5.83 12.79 -0.99
C LEU A 62 7.29 13.23 -0.99
N GLY A 63 7.79 13.73 -2.12
CA GLY A 63 9.15 14.25 -2.26
C GLY A 63 9.43 15.52 -1.45
N SER A 64 8.42 16.34 -1.16
CA SER A 64 8.60 17.53 -0.33
C SER A 64 8.39 17.28 1.17
N GLU A 65 7.55 16.30 1.53
CA GLU A 65 7.09 16.11 2.91
C GLU A 65 7.82 15.00 3.68
N LEU A 66 8.44 14.06 2.97
CA LEU A 66 9.16 12.92 3.56
C LEU A 66 10.67 13.11 3.47
N GLU A 67 11.37 12.49 4.41
CA GLU A 67 12.79 12.23 4.24
C GLU A 67 13.01 11.28 3.06
N SER A 68 14.23 11.27 2.53
CA SER A 68 14.60 10.38 1.44
C SER A 68 15.64 9.35 1.84
N THR A 69 15.47 8.12 1.35
CA THR A 69 16.46 7.05 1.40
C THR A 69 16.94 6.84 -0.04
N ASN A 70 18.24 7.03 -0.29
CA ASN A 70 18.82 6.97 -1.64
C ASN A 70 18.12 7.89 -2.67
N GLY A 71 17.64 9.06 -2.23
CA GLY A 71 16.93 10.02 -3.09
C GLY A 71 15.46 9.64 -3.40
N ILE A 72 14.91 8.63 -2.73
CA ILE A 72 13.52 8.19 -2.85
C ILE A 72 12.76 8.56 -1.57
N PRO A 73 11.55 9.15 -1.63
CA PRO A 73 10.75 9.41 -0.43
C PRO A 73 10.53 8.13 0.38
N SER A 74 10.78 8.21 1.69
CA SER A 74 10.83 7.05 2.57
C SER A 74 9.88 7.23 3.76
N PHE A 75 9.01 6.25 3.97
CA PHE A 75 8.11 6.20 5.12
C PHE A 75 8.80 5.55 6.33
N ASP A 76 8.51 6.03 7.53
CA ASP A 76 8.91 5.34 8.76
C ASP A 76 8.22 3.99 8.90
N ILE A 77 6.90 3.98 8.64
CA ILE A 77 6.04 2.79 8.65
C ILE A 77 5.08 2.90 7.46
N LEU A 78 5.06 1.86 6.63
CA LEU A 78 4.08 1.70 5.57
C LEU A 78 3.23 0.46 5.84
N MET A 79 1.93 0.67 6.05
CA MET A 79 0.97 -0.41 6.28
C MET A 79 0.31 -0.81 4.97
N LEU A 80 0.31 -2.11 4.68
CA LEU A 80 -0.21 -2.69 3.44
C LEU A 80 -1.24 -3.77 3.75
N GLY A 81 -2.24 -3.89 2.87
CA GLY A 81 -3.12 -5.06 2.79
C GLY A 81 -2.75 -5.93 1.60
N MET A 82 -3.35 -7.12 1.50
CA MET A 82 -3.22 -7.99 0.34
C MET A 82 -4.58 -8.37 -0.23
N GLY A 83 -4.78 -8.17 -1.53
CA GLY A 83 -5.96 -8.58 -2.27
C GLY A 83 -6.12 -10.10 -2.40
N ASP A 84 -7.31 -10.57 -2.80
CA ASP A 84 -7.56 -12.01 -3.02
C ASP A 84 -6.77 -12.57 -4.22
N ASP A 85 -6.33 -11.68 -5.11
CA ASP A 85 -5.46 -11.94 -6.26
C ASP A 85 -3.98 -11.67 -5.98
N GLY A 86 -3.61 -11.32 -4.73
CA GLY A 86 -2.23 -11.01 -4.35
C GLY A 86 -1.78 -9.58 -4.70
N HIS A 87 -2.69 -8.68 -5.10
CA HIS A 87 -2.36 -7.25 -5.22
C HIS A 87 -2.02 -6.63 -3.86
N THR A 88 -1.23 -5.56 -3.87
CA THR A 88 -0.99 -4.70 -2.70
C THR A 88 -0.99 -3.23 -3.14
N ALA A 89 -1.32 -2.32 -2.22
CA ALA A 89 -1.75 -0.97 -2.57
C ALA A 89 -2.82 -1.07 -3.67
N SER A 90 -2.60 -0.47 -4.83
CA SER A 90 -3.42 -0.70 -6.01
C SER A 90 -2.63 -1.19 -7.23
N ILE A 91 -1.52 -1.90 -7.02
CA ILE A 91 -0.80 -2.59 -8.09
C ILE A 91 -1.34 -4.01 -8.21
N PHE A 92 -2.05 -4.29 -9.30
CA PHE A 92 -2.73 -5.57 -9.57
C PHE A 92 -1.86 -6.52 -10.41
N PRO A 93 -2.09 -7.85 -10.37
CA PRO A 93 -1.33 -8.82 -11.17
C PRO A 93 -1.25 -8.52 -12.67
N HIS A 94 -2.33 -8.02 -13.26
CA HIS A 94 -2.39 -7.69 -14.70
C HIS A 94 -1.66 -6.39 -15.08
N GLU A 95 -1.36 -5.54 -14.08
CA GLU A 95 -0.62 -4.27 -14.21
C GLU A 95 0.66 -4.32 -13.33
N ILE A 96 1.25 -5.52 -13.15
CA ILE A 96 2.38 -5.73 -12.24
C ILE A 96 3.62 -4.93 -12.65
N GLU A 97 3.75 -4.56 -13.92
CA GLU A 97 4.80 -3.71 -14.45
C GLU A 97 4.79 -2.29 -13.85
N LEU A 98 3.62 -1.81 -13.38
CA LEU A 98 3.52 -0.53 -12.66
C LEU A 98 4.37 -0.49 -11.40
N TRP A 99 4.68 -1.67 -10.82
CA TRP A 99 5.62 -1.80 -9.71
C TRP A 99 6.98 -1.15 -10.00
N LYS A 100 7.43 -1.25 -11.26
CA LYS A 100 8.76 -0.80 -11.72
C LYS A 100 8.75 0.64 -12.25
N SER A 101 7.63 1.35 -12.14
CA SER A 101 7.56 2.75 -12.60
C SER A 101 8.64 3.61 -11.90
N PRO A 102 9.30 4.52 -12.64
CA PRO A 102 10.28 5.44 -12.06
C PRO A 102 9.63 6.54 -11.20
N ASP A 103 8.33 6.76 -11.39
CA ASP A 103 7.55 7.74 -10.64
C ASP A 103 7.27 7.25 -9.22
N ASN A 104 6.96 8.17 -8.32
CA ASN A 104 6.64 7.83 -6.93
C ASN A 104 5.22 7.23 -6.80
N CYS A 105 4.31 7.65 -7.68
CA CYS A 105 2.92 7.21 -7.73
C CYS A 105 2.48 6.98 -9.17
N VAL A 106 1.48 6.12 -9.36
CA VAL A 106 0.93 5.73 -10.65
C VAL A 106 -0.59 5.68 -10.61
N THR A 107 -1.20 5.75 -11.78
CA THR A 107 -2.60 5.40 -12.02
C THR A 107 -2.70 3.90 -12.27
N ALA A 108 -3.56 3.21 -11.51
CA ALA A 108 -3.90 1.81 -11.73
C ALA A 108 -5.40 1.65 -11.98
N THR A 109 -5.78 0.52 -12.58
CA THR A 109 -7.16 0.21 -12.95
C THR A 109 -7.60 -1.08 -12.28
N HIS A 110 -8.66 -1.03 -11.47
CA HIS A 110 -9.18 -2.24 -10.85
C HIS A 110 -9.74 -3.19 -11.95
N PRO A 111 -9.33 -4.48 -11.97
CA PRO A 111 -9.50 -5.35 -13.14
C PRO A 111 -10.96 -5.69 -13.47
N THR A 112 -11.86 -5.65 -12.47
CA THR A 112 -13.25 -6.11 -12.65
C THR A 112 -14.23 -4.98 -12.93
N ASN A 113 -14.08 -3.83 -12.26
CA ASN A 113 -15.04 -2.72 -12.33
C ASN A 113 -14.46 -1.50 -13.06
N GLY A 114 -13.20 -1.53 -13.49
CA GLY A 114 -12.55 -0.43 -14.20
C GLY A 114 -12.27 0.80 -13.34
N GLN A 115 -12.48 0.73 -12.02
CA GLN A 115 -12.27 1.86 -11.13
C GLN A 115 -10.80 2.29 -11.16
N LYS A 116 -10.56 3.59 -11.37
CA LYS A 116 -9.23 4.19 -11.31
C LYS A 116 -8.79 4.40 -9.87
N ARG A 117 -7.49 4.22 -9.64
CA ARG A 117 -6.85 4.39 -8.34
C ARG A 117 -5.49 5.06 -8.50
N VAL A 118 -5.11 5.87 -7.53
CA VAL A 118 -3.73 6.33 -7.38
C VAL A 118 -3.04 5.38 -6.42
N SER A 119 -1.86 4.89 -6.79
CA SER A 119 -1.08 3.94 -5.98
C SER A 119 0.36 4.42 -5.84
N LEU A 120 0.98 4.14 -4.71
CA LEU A 120 2.44 4.12 -4.60
C LEU A 120 3.01 3.05 -5.54
N THR A 121 4.21 3.32 -6.04
CA THR A 121 5.00 2.37 -6.83
C THR A 121 5.90 1.53 -5.93
N GLY A 122 6.44 0.43 -6.49
CA GLY A 122 7.39 -0.42 -5.78
C GLY A 122 8.64 0.32 -5.31
N LYS A 123 9.05 1.35 -6.06
CA LYS A 123 10.14 2.27 -5.70
C LYS A 123 9.92 2.89 -4.33
N VAL A 124 8.74 3.46 -4.07
CA VAL A 124 8.44 4.11 -2.78
C VAL A 124 8.14 3.09 -1.69
N ILE A 125 7.41 2.01 -2.04
CA ILE A 125 7.07 0.95 -1.07
C ILE A 125 8.35 0.31 -0.51
N ASN A 126 9.30 -0.07 -1.36
CA ASN A 126 10.53 -0.71 -0.91
C ASN A 126 11.56 0.28 -0.30
N ALA A 127 11.38 1.59 -0.49
CA ALA A 127 12.19 2.60 0.19
C ALA A 127 11.78 2.82 1.65
N ALA A 128 10.63 2.29 2.12
CA ALA A 128 10.17 2.46 3.49
C ALA A 128 11.09 1.78 4.52
N ARG A 129 11.24 2.41 5.69
CA ARG A 129 12.07 1.91 6.80
C ARG A 129 11.46 0.67 7.48
N ASN A 130 10.14 0.56 7.49
CA ASN A 130 9.40 -0.61 7.95
C ASN A 130 8.16 -0.79 7.07
N VAL A 131 7.96 -1.99 6.54
CA VAL A 131 6.72 -2.36 5.85
C VAL A 131 5.99 -3.44 6.64
N VAL A 132 4.70 -3.21 6.85
CA VAL A 132 3.84 -4.08 7.66
C VAL A 132 2.65 -4.52 6.83
N PHE A 133 2.55 -5.81 6.54
CA PHE A 133 1.34 -6.41 6.00
C PHE A 133 0.35 -6.74 7.11
N LEU A 134 -0.89 -6.32 6.94
CA LEU A 134 -2.05 -6.75 7.72
C LEU A 134 -2.96 -7.59 6.82
N VAL A 135 -2.96 -8.91 7.00
CA VAL A 135 -3.68 -9.84 6.10
C VAL A 135 -4.51 -10.80 6.92
N THR A 136 -5.83 -10.77 6.70
CA THR A 136 -6.79 -11.59 7.43
C THR A 136 -7.73 -12.33 6.49
N GLY A 137 -8.18 -13.51 6.91
CA GLY A 137 -9.21 -14.30 6.21
C GLY A 137 -8.65 -15.42 5.34
N GLU A 138 -9.44 -16.50 5.24
CA GLU A 138 -9.01 -17.75 4.61
C GLU A 138 -8.72 -17.63 3.11
N ASN A 139 -9.39 -16.70 2.41
CA ASN A 139 -9.17 -16.44 0.98
C ASN A 139 -7.73 -16.01 0.68
N LYS A 140 -6.96 -15.59 1.69
CA LYS A 140 -5.56 -15.17 1.55
C LYS A 140 -4.56 -16.31 1.67
N ALA A 141 -4.96 -17.44 2.28
CA ALA A 141 -4.03 -18.47 2.75
C ALA A 141 -3.12 -19.05 1.67
N ASP A 142 -3.67 -19.33 0.48
CA ASP A 142 -2.88 -19.85 -0.65
C ASP A 142 -1.78 -18.88 -1.10
N LYS A 143 -2.11 -17.59 -1.18
CA LYS A 143 -1.15 -16.57 -1.62
C LYS A 143 -0.10 -16.31 -0.55
N VAL A 144 -0.52 -16.27 0.72
CA VAL A 144 0.40 -16.13 1.85
C VAL A 144 1.43 -17.27 1.87
N GLU A 145 0.96 -18.51 1.71
CA GLU A 145 1.84 -19.68 1.63
C GLU A 145 2.82 -19.58 0.45
N GLU A 146 2.32 -19.29 -0.75
CA GLU A 146 3.17 -19.20 -1.95
C GLU A 146 4.19 -18.06 -1.83
N ILE A 147 3.80 -16.90 -1.29
CA ILE A 147 4.69 -15.75 -1.11
C ILE A 147 5.81 -16.07 -0.11
N ILE A 148 5.48 -16.71 1.01
CA ILE A 148 6.44 -16.97 2.09
C ILE A 148 7.37 -18.14 1.73
N ASN A 149 6.83 -19.24 1.19
CA ASN A 149 7.59 -20.47 0.94
C ASN A 149 8.20 -20.54 -0.47
N HIS A 150 7.64 -19.81 -1.44
CA HIS A 150 8.04 -19.88 -2.85
C HIS A 150 8.20 -18.49 -3.50
N PRO A 151 9.00 -17.57 -2.91
CA PRO A 151 9.08 -16.17 -3.33
C PRO A 151 9.42 -15.99 -4.82
N ASP A 152 10.38 -16.75 -5.35
CA ASP A 152 10.79 -16.66 -6.78
C ASP A 152 9.66 -16.96 -7.78
N LEU A 153 8.70 -17.81 -7.37
CA LEU A 153 7.51 -18.12 -8.18
C LEU A 153 6.43 -17.07 -7.95
N ALA A 154 6.23 -16.66 -6.69
CA ALA A 154 5.23 -15.71 -6.28
C ALA A 154 5.43 -14.32 -6.92
N GLU A 155 6.67 -13.84 -7.04
CA GLU A 155 7.01 -12.53 -7.63
C GLU A 155 6.59 -12.35 -9.09
N LYS A 156 6.44 -13.47 -9.82
CA LYS A 156 5.98 -13.44 -11.21
C LYS A 156 4.46 -13.29 -11.30
N LYS A 157 3.76 -13.45 -10.19
CA LYS A 157 2.29 -13.53 -10.12
C LYS A 157 1.68 -12.43 -9.28
N TYR A 158 2.29 -12.11 -8.14
CA TYR A 158 1.68 -11.29 -7.10
C TYR A 158 2.52 -10.05 -6.82
N PRO A 159 1.94 -8.85 -6.97
CA PRO A 159 2.57 -7.61 -6.53
C PRO A 159 2.98 -7.62 -5.05
N ALA A 160 2.23 -8.29 -4.17
CA ALA A 160 2.60 -8.43 -2.75
C ALA A 160 3.93 -9.17 -2.53
N ALA A 161 4.31 -10.10 -3.43
CA ALA A 161 5.59 -10.80 -3.37
C ALA A 161 6.79 -9.91 -3.74
N LEU A 162 6.54 -8.79 -4.43
CA LEU A 162 7.58 -7.83 -4.82
C LEU A 162 7.95 -6.86 -3.68
N VAL A 163 7.18 -6.86 -2.59
CA VAL A 163 7.45 -6.05 -1.40
C VAL A 163 8.68 -6.62 -0.69
N ARG A 164 9.80 -5.94 -0.87
CA ARG A 164 11.09 -6.25 -0.24
C ARG A 164 11.79 -4.96 0.11
N PRO A 165 11.49 -4.40 1.30
CA PRO A 165 12.07 -3.13 1.72
C PRO A 165 13.59 -3.21 1.77
N ASP A 166 14.27 -2.18 1.28
CA ASP A 166 15.74 -2.10 1.27
C ASP A 166 16.32 -2.14 2.71
N SER A 167 15.51 -1.76 3.70
CA SER A 167 15.81 -1.86 5.12
C SER A 167 15.86 -3.30 5.65
N GLY A 168 15.30 -4.27 4.91
CA GLY A 168 15.07 -5.64 5.37
C GLY A 168 13.90 -5.80 6.35
N ASN A 169 13.27 -4.70 6.77
CA ASN A 169 12.21 -4.73 7.78
C ASN A 169 10.84 -4.95 7.13
N LEU A 170 10.48 -6.22 6.94
CA LEU A 170 9.17 -6.66 6.48
C LEU A 170 8.49 -7.52 7.55
N LEU A 171 7.32 -7.10 8.00
CA LEU A 171 6.51 -7.83 8.99
C LEU A 171 5.18 -8.24 8.38
N TRP A 172 4.77 -9.48 8.64
CA TRP A 172 3.45 -10.00 8.28
C TRP A 172 2.65 -10.27 9.54
N PHE A 173 1.55 -9.53 9.73
CA PHE A 173 0.53 -9.85 10.72
C PHE A 173 -0.59 -10.60 10.03
N LEU A 174 -0.72 -11.88 10.40
CA LEU A 174 -1.68 -12.81 9.85
C LEU A 174 -2.67 -13.23 10.94
N ASP A 175 -3.94 -13.37 10.60
CA ASP A 175 -4.86 -14.15 11.44
C ASP A 175 -4.66 -15.65 11.20
N GLU A 176 -5.26 -16.49 12.06
CA GLU A 176 -5.16 -17.95 11.94
C GLU A 176 -5.63 -18.45 10.57
N ASN A 177 -6.67 -17.83 10.01
CA ASN A 177 -7.23 -18.22 8.71
C ASN A 177 -6.29 -17.90 7.55
N ALA A 178 -5.64 -16.74 7.53
CA ALA A 178 -4.65 -16.37 6.51
C ALA A 178 -3.36 -17.19 6.66
N ALA A 179 -2.99 -17.58 7.88
CA ALA A 179 -1.80 -18.38 8.15
C ALA A 179 -2.03 -19.90 8.03
N ARG A 180 -3.27 -20.38 7.85
CA ARG A 180 -3.62 -21.81 7.97
C ARG A 180 -2.87 -22.79 7.06
N LYS A 181 -2.27 -22.30 5.97
CA LYS A 181 -1.47 -23.09 5.02
C LYS A 181 0.03 -22.97 5.24
N LEU A 182 0.47 -22.05 6.12
CA LEU A 182 1.85 -22.01 6.58
C LEU A 182 2.10 -23.22 7.47
N THR A 183 2.77 -24.23 6.93
CA THR A 183 3.37 -25.27 7.73
C THR A 183 4.60 -24.65 8.40
N GLY A 184 4.64 -24.64 9.73
CA GLY A 184 5.87 -24.26 10.42
C GLY A 184 6.97 -25.23 10.01
N GLU A 185 7.93 -24.78 9.21
CA GLU A 185 9.21 -25.47 9.17
C GLU A 185 9.91 -25.18 10.49
N ASN A 186 9.96 -26.20 11.34
CA ASN A 186 11.02 -26.31 12.34
C ASN A 186 12.35 -26.38 11.57
N ASN A 187 12.99 -25.24 11.35
CA ASN A 187 14.41 -25.16 11.00
C ASN A 187 15.06 -24.11 11.90
#